data_AF-A0A2G3EAI6-F1
#
_entry.id   AF-A0A2G3EAI6-F1
#
_cell.length_a   1.000
_cell.length_b   1.000
_cell.length_c   1.000
_cell.angle_alpha   90.00
_cell.angle_beta   90.00
_cell.angle_gamma   90.00
#
_symmetry.space_group_name_H-M   'P 1'
#
loop_
_entity.id
_entity.type
_entity.pdbx_description
1 polymer ?
#
loop_
_entity_poly.entity_id
_entity_poly.type
_entity_poly.pdbx_seq_one_letter_code
_entity_poly.pdbx_strand_id
1 'polypeptide(L)'
;MNIEDALKRIEELEAEVDSLKTKLKKYENKSLGGRHKHDKKWQQIFEEWSDLYEKGTPISEIMSSTGMSRRTYYRYKAYYDGLHKIKGER
;
A
#
# COMPACT_ATOMS: atom_id res chain seq x y z
N MET A 1 34.61 8.94 9.84
CA MET A 1 33.68 9.83 9.14
C MET A 1 34.04 11.25 9.53
N ASN A 2 34.53 12.05 8.59
CA ASN A 2 34.91 13.44 8.85
C ASN A 2 33.69 14.37 8.70
N ILE A 3 33.74 15.58 9.26
CA ILE A 3 32.67 16.60 9.12
C ILE A 3 32.43 16.94 7.64
N GLU A 4 33.49 17.00 6.84
CA GLU A 4 33.40 17.25 5.39
C GLU A 4 32.65 16.14 4.65
N ASP A 5 32.91 14.87 4.98
CA ASP A 5 32.19 13.73 4.40
C ASP A 5 30.69 13.78 4.78
N ALA A 6 30.39 14.19 6.02
CA ALA A 6 29.03 14.31 6.51
C ALA A 6 28.28 15.44 5.78
N LEU A 7 28.91 16.59 5.54
CA LEU A 7 28.33 17.70 4.78
C LEU A 7 28.05 17.30 3.33
N LYS A 8 29.01 16.64 2.67
CA LYS A 8 28.82 16.13 1.31
C LYS A 8 27.68 15.12 1.22
N ARG A 9 27.55 14.25 2.23
CA ARG A 9 26.44 13.29 2.30
C ARG A 9 25.08 13.96 2.49
N ILE A 10 25.02 15.06 3.25
CA ILE A 10 23.78 15.84 3.42
C ILE A 10 23.36 16.45 2.07
N GLU A 11 24.29 17.07 1.34
CA GLU A 11 24.00 17.67 0.03
C GLU A 11 23.47 16.63 -0.98
N GLU A 12 24.09 15.45 -1.02
CA GLU A 12 23.63 14.34 -1.87
C GLU A 12 22.20 13.90 -1.53
N LEU A 13 21.89 13.79 -0.23
CA LEU A 13 20.57 13.39 0.25
C LEU A 13 19.51 14.45 -0.04
N GLU A 14 19.83 15.73 0.09
CA GLU A 14 18.93 16.83 -0.25
C GLU A 14 18.55 16.81 -1.73
N ALA A 15 19.54 16.61 -2.62
CA ALA A 15 19.30 16.47 -4.06
C ALA A 15 18.45 15.22 -4.38
N GLU A 16 18.70 14.10 -3.71
CA GLU A 16 17.89 12.89 -3.86
C GLU A 16 16.45 13.13 -3.43
N VAL A 17 16.24 13.75 -2.26
CA VAL A 17 14.92 14.09 -1.71
C VAL A 17 14.13 14.96 -2.69
N ASP A 18 14.74 15.98 -3.28
CA ASP A 18 14.06 16.86 -4.22
C ASP A 18 13.71 16.15 -5.53
N SER A 19 14.59 15.26 -6.01
CA SER A 19 14.31 14.41 -7.17
C SER A 19 13.13 13.47 -6.92
N LEU A 20 13.03 12.89 -5.71
CA LEU A 20 11.97 11.98 -5.32
C LEU A 20 10.64 12.71 -5.18
N LYS A 21 10.62 13.90 -4.55
CA LYS A 21 9.43 14.76 -4.48
C LYS A 21 8.89 15.10 -5.87
N THR A 22 9.77 15.42 -6.81
CA THR A 22 9.38 15.73 -8.19
C THR A 22 8.76 14.53 -8.90
N LYS A 23 9.35 13.33 -8.73
CA LYS A 23 8.78 12.08 -9.26
C LYS A 23 7.43 11.75 -8.64
N LEU A 24 7.28 11.92 -7.32
CA LEU A 24 6.01 11.72 -6.62
C LEU A 24 4.91 12.63 -7.16
N LYS A 25 5.19 13.93 -7.29
CA LYS A 25 4.23 14.90 -7.88
C LYS A 25 3.80 14.50 -9.29
N LYS A 26 4.73 13.97 -10.10
CA LYS A 26 4.41 13.44 -11.43
C LYS A 26 3.47 12.22 -11.37
N TYR A 27 3.67 11.32 -10.41
CA TYR A 27 2.81 10.15 -10.24
C TYR A 27 1.43 10.48 -9.67
N GLU A 28 1.34 11.42 -8.72
CA GLU A 28 0.08 11.87 -8.13
C GLU A 28 -0.87 12.47 -9.18
N ASN A 29 -0.31 13.24 -10.11
CA ASN A 29 -1.03 13.94 -11.18
C ASN A 29 -1.30 13.06 -12.40
N LYS A 30 -0.85 11.80 -12.42
CA LYS A 30 -1.11 10.89 -13.54
C LYS A 30 -2.58 10.48 -13.56
N SER A 31 -3.25 10.70 -14.70
CA SER A 31 -4.61 10.21 -14.92
C SER A 31 -4.65 8.69 -14.84
N LEU A 32 -5.61 8.15 -14.10
CA LEU A 32 -5.76 6.72 -13.85
C LEU A 32 -6.69 6.03 -14.86
N GLY A 33 -7.19 6.75 -15.86
CA GLY A 33 -8.00 6.17 -16.94
C GLY A 33 -9.22 5.38 -16.43
N GLY A 34 -9.89 5.89 -15.40
CA GLY A 34 -11.05 5.25 -14.77
C GLY A 34 -10.74 4.22 -13.68
N ARG A 35 -9.46 3.93 -13.39
CA ARG A 35 -9.10 3.14 -12.20
C ARG A 35 -9.32 3.95 -10.92
N HIS A 36 -10.06 3.38 -9.98
CA HIS A 36 -10.14 3.93 -8.63
C HIS A 36 -8.76 3.92 -7.97
N LYS A 37 -8.40 5.02 -7.30
CA LYS A 37 -7.26 5.02 -6.38
C LYS A 37 -7.60 4.09 -5.22
N HIS A 38 -6.60 3.35 -4.74
CA HIS A 38 -6.64 2.78 -3.39
C HIS A 38 -6.50 3.96 -2.43
N ASP A 39 -7.61 4.67 -2.23
CA ASP A 39 -7.68 5.83 -1.37
C ASP A 39 -7.71 5.42 0.11
N LYS A 40 -7.72 6.39 1.01
CA LYS A 40 -7.72 6.13 2.47
C LYS A 40 -8.88 5.24 2.90
N LYS A 41 -10.06 5.39 2.28
CA LYS A 41 -11.24 4.56 2.59
C LYS A 41 -11.03 3.13 2.15
N TRP A 42 -10.54 2.92 0.93
CA TRP A 42 -10.20 1.59 0.45
C TRP A 42 -9.16 0.91 1.34
N GLN A 43 -8.11 1.65 1.71
CA GLN A 43 -7.03 1.16 2.56
C GLN A 43 -7.54 0.73 3.94
N GLN A 44 -8.36 1.55 4.59
CA GLN A 44 -8.95 1.22 5.88
C GLN A 44 -9.79 -0.07 5.82
N ILE A 45 -10.68 -0.20 4.83
CA ILE A 45 -11.52 -1.40 4.67
C ILE A 45 -10.65 -2.63 4.36
N PHE A 46 -9.56 -2.46 3.61
CA PHE A 46 -8.63 -3.54 3.32
C PHE A 46 -7.85 -3.99 4.56
N GLU A 47 -7.35 -3.05 5.38
CA GLU A 47 -6.67 -3.34 6.64
C GLU A 47 -7.60 -4.06 7.63
N GLU A 48 -8.82 -3.56 7.84
CA GLU A 48 -9.84 -4.21 8.68
C GLU A 48 -10.16 -5.64 8.21
N TRP A 49 -10.26 -5.85 6.89
CA TRP A 49 -10.45 -7.18 6.31
C TRP A 49 -9.22 -8.08 6.49
N SER A 50 -8.01 -7.53 6.31
CA SER A 50 -6.73 -8.25 6.42
C SER A 50 -6.54 -8.80 7.83
N ASP A 51 -6.80 -7.97 8.85
CA ASP A 51 -6.72 -8.37 10.25
C ASP A 51 -7.66 -9.53 10.59
N LEU A 52 -8.89 -9.51 10.04
CA LEU A 52 -9.85 -10.59 10.24
C LEU A 52 -9.43 -11.86 9.49
N TYR A 53 -8.86 -11.71 8.28
CA TYR A 53 -8.37 -12.83 7.50
C TYR A 53 -7.18 -13.53 8.18
N GLU A 54 -6.23 -12.76 8.72
CA GLU A 54 -5.07 -13.28 9.46
C GLU A 54 -5.46 -13.98 10.76
N LYS A 55 -6.53 -13.52 11.42
CA LYS A 55 -7.11 -14.19 12.59
C LYS A 55 -7.84 -15.50 12.25
N GLY A 56 -7.96 -15.85 10.97
CA GLY A 56 -8.68 -17.04 10.51
C GLY A 56 -10.20 -16.92 10.63
N THR A 57 -10.74 -15.69 10.71
CA THR A 57 -12.18 -15.47 10.83
C THR A 57 -12.90 -16.04 9.59
N PRO A 58 -14.01 -16.79 9.76
CA PRO A 58 -14.75 -17.35 8.64
C PRO A 58 -15.25 -16.29 7.66
N ILE A 59 -15.24 -16.63 6.37
CA ILE A 59 -15.69 -15.74 5.27
C ILE A 59 -17.08 -15.15 5.53
N SER A 60 -18.01 -15.98 6.02
CA SER A 60 -19.38 -15.57 6.32
C SER A 60 -19.44 -14.48 7.39
N GLU A 61 -18.64 -14.61 8.44
CA GLU A 61 -18.60 -13.66 9.54
C GLU A 61 -17.97 -12.34 9.12
N ILE A 62 -16.87 -12.40 8.35
CA ILE A 62 -16.24 -11.21 7.75
C ILE A 62 -17.23 -10.48 6.84
N MET A 63 -17.95 -11.21 5.97
CA MET A 63 -18.94 -10.60 5.07
C MET A 63 -20.09 -9.96 5.83
N SER A 64 -20.56 -10.59 6.91
CA SER A 64 -21.62 -10.04 7.77
C SER A 64 -21.18 -8.81 8.56
N SER A 65 -19.96 -8.79 9.10
CA SER A 65 -19.45 -7.66 9.88
C SER A 65 -19.12 -6.44 9.03
N THR A 66 -18.55 -6.65 7.84
CA THR A 66 -18.12 -5.58 6.93
C THR A 66 -19.19 -5.14 5.93
N GLY A 67 -20.29 -5.90 5.79
CA GLY A 67 -21.30 -5.69 4.75
C GLY A 67 -20.78 -5.95 3.32
N MET A 68 -19.62 -6.60 3.19
CA MET A 68 -18.90 -6.77 1.93
C MET A 68 -19.47 -7.92 1.09
N SER A 69 -19.50 -7.74 -0.24
CA SER A 69 -19.86 -8.81 -1.17
C SER A 69 -18.81 -9.93 -1.22
N ARG A 70 -19.23 -11.16 -1.51
CA ARG A 70 -18.32 -12.30 -1.72
C ARG A 70 -17.29 -12.04 -2.81
N ARG A 71 -17.67 -11.29 -3.86
CA ARG A 71 -16.74 -10.88 -4.92
C ARG A 71 -15.61 -10.01 -4.38
N THR A 72 -15.93 -9.05 -3.52
CA THR A 72 -14.93 -8.15 -2.93
C THR A 72 -14.00 -8.93 -1.99
N TYR A 73 -14.54 -9.86 -1.20
CA TYR A 73 -13.73 -10.75 -0.35
C TYR A 73 -12.65 -11.47 -1.17
N TYR A 74 -13.04 -12.15 -2.26
CA TYR A 74 -12.07 -12.88 -3.08
C TYR A 74 -11.10 -11.97 -3.83
N ARG A 75 -11.53 -10.76 -4.21
CA ARG A 75 -10.64 -9.75 -4.78
C ARG A 75 -9.56 -9.33 -3.77
N TYR A 76 -9.94 -9.14 -2.51
CA TYR A 76 -9.01 -8.77 -1.44
C TYR A 76 -8.06 -9.91 -1.12
N LYS A 77 -8.58 -11.15 -1.05
CA LYS A 77 -7.76 -12.36 -0.92
C LYS A 77 -6.71 -12.48 -2.02
N ALA A 78 -7.11 -12.33 -3.28
CA ALA A 78 -6.17 -12.43 -4.40
C ALA A 78 -5.10 -11.33 -4.36
N TYR A 79 -5.48 -10.11 -3.94
CA TYR A 79 -4.54 -9.01 -3.77
C TYR A 79 -3.55 -9.27 -2.62
N TYR A 80 -4.04 -9.70 -1.46
CA TYR A 80 -3.25 -10.09 -0.30
C TYR A 80 -2.26 -11.22 -0.65
N ASP A 81 -2.73 -12.30 -1.27
CA ASP A 81 -1.88 -13.41 -1.73
C ASP A 81 -0.78 -12.93 -2.70
N GLY A 82 -1.09 -11.92 -3.54
CA GLY A 82 -0.11 -11.29 -4.43
C GLY A 82 0.94 -10.47 -3.68
N LEU A 83 0.52 -9.71 -2.67
CA LEU A 83 1.43 -8.93 -1.82
C LEU A 83 2.40 -9.83 -1.05
N HIS A 84 1.93 -10.90 -0.43
CA HIS A 84 2.81 -11.83 0.31
C HIS A 84 3.81 -12.54 -0.61
N LYS A 85 3.43 -12.85 -1.86
CA LYS A 85 4.37 -13.38 -2.86
C LYS A 85 5.50 -12.38 -3.18
N ILE A 86 5.18 -11.09 -3.28
CA ILE A 86 6.18 -10.05 -3.56
C ILE A 86 7.11 -9.86 -2.37
N LYS A 87 6.57 -9.94 -1.14
CA LYS A 87 7.36 -9.82 0.10
C LYS A 87 8.21 -11.05 0.41
N GLY A 88 8.03 -12.16 -0.29
CA GLY A 88 8.77 -13.41 -0.05
C GLY A 88 8.34 -14.15 1.22
N GLU A 89 7.16 -13.84 1.76
CA GLU A 89 6.66 -14.37 3.04
C GLU A 89 5.87 -15.69 2.84
N ARG A 90 6.43 -16.67 2.13
CA ARG A 90 5.79 -17.99 1.94
C ARG A 90 6.64 -19.14 2.44
#